data_AF-B9WEG0-F1
#
_entry.id   AF-B9WEG0-F1
#
_cell.length_a   1.000
_cell.length_b   1.000
_cell.length_c   1.000
_cell.angle_alpha   90.00
_cell.angle_beta   90.00
_cell.angle_gamma   90.00
#
_symmetry.space_group_name_H-M   'P 1'
#
loop_
_entity.id
_entity.type
_entity.pdbx_description
1 polymer ?
#
loop_
_entity_poly.entity_id
_entity_poly.type
_entity_poly.pdbx_seq_one_letter_code
_entity_poly.pdbx_strand_id
1 'polypeptide(L)'
;MTSTPITYKTLADSILNDLINNIIKQHTLTSLTNIKDHSSLLNSSNANLNSNGTASIIANNGGTSDENNTEMENSTIQDKSKLKQLETSRYFQCLNCGRNIAGGRFASHISKCLERKRK
;
A
#
# COMPACT_ATOMS: atom_id res chain seq x y z
N MET A 1 11.02 38.59 -34.88
CA MET A 1 11.53 37.25 -34.52
C MET A 1 13.01 37.39 -34.19
N THR A 2 13.34 37.56 -32.92
CA THR A 2 14.73 37.71 -32.47
C THR A 2 15.36 36.33 -32.43
N SER A 3 16.11 35.95 -33.47
CA SER A 3 16.88 34.72 -33.45
C SER A 3 17.94 34.83 -32.36
N THR A 4 17.78 34.08 -31.28
CA THR A 4 18.85 33.91 -30.30
C THR A 4 20.06 33.32 -31.02
N PRO A 5 21.27 33.91 -30.85
CA PRO A 5 22.45 33.42 -31.55
C PRO A 5 22.72 31.97 -31.17
N ILE A 6 22.94 31.13 -32.18
CA ILE A 6 23.22 29.70 -32.02
C ILE A 6 24.61 29.59 -31.39
N THR A 7 24.64 29.24 -30.12
CA THR A 7 25.84 28.95 -29.35
C THR A 7 25.85 27.48 -28.94
N TYR A 8 27.02 26.96 -28.55
CA TYR A 8 27.13 25.62 -27.98
C TYR A 8 26.18 25.42 -26.80
N LYS A 9 25.92 26.49 -26.03
CA LYS A 9 24.97 26.49 -24.92
C LYS A 9 23.54 26.27 -25.40
N THR A 10 23.06 27.03 -26.40
CA THR A 10 21.70 26.85 -26.93
C THR A 10 21.48 25.47 -27.54
N LEU A 11 22.52 24.88 -28.15
CA LEU A 11 22.46 23.52 -28.68
C LEU A 11 22.39 22.48 -27.55
N ALA A 12 23.25 22.62 -26.53
CA ALA A 12 23.25 21.74 -25.37
C ALA A 12 21.91 21.80 -24.59
N ASP A 13 21.36 23.01 -24.42
CA ASP A 13 20.06 23.23 -23.78
C ASP A 13 18.93 22.55 -24.57
N SER A 14 18.96 22.61 -25.92
CA SER A 14 17.98 21.92 -26.76
C SER A 14 18.08 20.40 -26.65
N ILE A 15 19.30 19.85 -26.66
CA ILE A 15 19.53 18.40 -26.52
C ILE A 15 19.08 17.92 -25.14
N LEU A 16 19.42 18.67 -24.09
CA LEU A 16 19.01 18.34 -22.73
C LEU A 16 17.48 18.36 -22.59
N ASN A 17 16.83 19.37 -23.17
CA ASN A 17 15.37 19.48 -23.14
C ASN A 17 14.71 18.28 -23.86
N ASP A 18 15.22 17.87 -25.02
CA ASP A 18 14.70 16.70 -25.75
C ASP A 18 14.87 15.39 -24.97
N LEU A 19 16.01 15.21 -24.29
CA LEU A 19 16.24 14.03 -23.45
C LEU A 19 15.31 14.01 -22.24
N ILE A 20 15.19 15.13 -21.52
CA ILE A 20 14.32 15.24 -20.35
C ILE A 20 12.86 15.02 -20.75
N ASN A 21 12.41 15.62 -21.85
CA ASN A 21 11.03 15.46 -22.32
C ASN A 21 10.71 14.00 -22.66
N ASN A 22 11.66 13.26 -23.25
CA ASN A 22 11.45 11.85 -23.53
C ASN A 22 11.39 11.00 -22.26
N ILE A 23 12.25 11.27 -21.26
CA ILE A 23 12.23 10.57 -19.98
C ILE A 23 10.92 10.82 -19.24
N ILE A 24 10.48 12.07 -19.16
CA ILE A 24 9.22 12.44 -18.49
C ILE A 24 8.04 11.74 -19.17
N LYS A 25 7.97 11.75 -20.51
CA LYS A 25 6.91 11.07 -21.26
C LYS A 25 6.88 9.56 -21.00
N GLN A 26 8.02 8.89 -20.97
CA GLN A 26 8.08 7.45 -20.68
C GLN A 26 7.65 7.14 -19.24
N HIS A 27 8.15 7.91 -18.26
CA HIS A 27 7.81 7.71 -16.86
C HIS A 27 6.32 7.95 -16.59
N THR A 28 5.78 9.05 -17.13
CA THR A 28 4.35 9.38 -17.02
C THR A 28 3.49 8.31 -17.68
N LEU A 29 3.80 7.88 -18.90
CA LEU A 29 3.04 6.83 -19.58
C LEU A 29 3.04 5.51 -18.80
N THR A 30 4.20 5.10 -18.28
CA THR A 30 4.34 3.90 -17.44
C THR A 30 3.50 4.02 -16.16
N SER A 31 3.58 5.17 -15.49
CA SER A 31 2.80 5.45 -14.28
C SER A 31 1.29 5.41 -14.55
N LEU A 32 0.83 6.06 -15.63
CA LEU A 32 -0.58 6.05 -16.03
C LEU A 32 -1.07 4.65 -16.41
N THR A 33 -0.24 3.86 -17.10
CA THR A 33 -0.57 2.48 -17.48
C THR A 33 -0.74 1.60 -16.25
N ASN A 34 0.21 1.66 -15.30
CA ASN A 34 0.12 0.92 -14.04
C ASN A 34 -1.16 1.28 -13.25
N ILE A 35 -1.54 2.57 -13.20
CA ILE A 35 -2.77 3.01 -12.54
C ILE A 35 -4.02 2.50 -13.29
N LYS A 36 -4.01 2.53 -14.63
CA LYS A 36 -5.12 2.06 -15.45
C LYS A 36 -5.32 0.54 -15.36
N ASP A 37 -4.24 -0.22 -15.33
CA ASP A 37 -4.30 -1.67 -15.18
C ASP A 37 -4.86 -2.04 -13.80
N HIS A 38 -4.43 -1.36 -12.74
CA HIS A 38 -5.02 -1.53 -11.41
C HIS A 38 -6.51 -1.12 -11.35
N SER A 39 -6.90 0.01 -11.97
CA SER A 39 -8.30 0.46 -11.95
C SER A 39 -9.23 -0.38 -12.82
N SER A 40 -8.76 -0.88 -13.97
CA SER A 40 -9.54 -1.79 -14.83
C SER A 40 -9.70 -3.18 -14.23
N LEU A 41 -8.69 -3.69 -13.50
CA LEU A 41 -8.80 -4.90 -12.69
C LEU A 41 -9.84 -4.73 -11.57
N LEU A 42 -9.86 -3.58 -10.88
CA LEU A 42 -10.86 -3.28 -9.86
C LEU A 42 -12.27 -3.14 -10.44
N ASN A 43 -12.42 -2.49 -11.61
CA ASN A 43 -13.73 -2.31 -12.23
C ASN A 43 -14.29 -3.61 -12.84
N SER A 44 -13.43 -4.51 -13.32
CA SER A 44 -13.82 -5.86 -13.75
C SER A 44 -14.20 -6.77 -12.58
N SER A 45 -13.68 -6.48 -11.38
CA SER A 45 -14.01 -7.21 -10.15
C SER A 45 -15.39 -6.85 -9.57
N ASN A 46 -16.02 -5.75 -10.03
CA ASN A 46 -17.36 -5.36 -9.59
C ASN A 46 -18.50 -6.09 -10.32
N ALA A 47 -18.22 -6.88 -11.36
CA ALA A 47 -19.24 -7.63 -12.09
C ALA A 47 -19.49 -9.05 -11.54
N ASN A 48 -18.57 -9.62 -10.77
CA ASN A 48 -18.77 -10.95 -10.20
C ASN A 48 -17.67 -11.27 -9.18
N LEU A 49 -18.04 -11.47 -7.92
CA LEU A 49 -17.57 -12.55 -7.03
C LEU A 49 -17.78 -12.16 -5.57
N ASN A 50 -18.85 -12.74 -5.03
CA ASN A 50 -18.91 -13.18 -3.65
C ASN A 50 -17.69 -14.10 -3.41
N SER A 51 -16.54 -13.53 -3.03
CA SER A 51 -15.35 -14.30 -2.70
C SER A 51 -14.54 -13.56 -1.64
N ASN A 52 -14.21 -14.28 -0.58
CA ASN A 52 -13.32 -13.87 0.50
C ASN A 52 -11.88 -13.72 -0.04
N GLY A 53 -11.66 -12.79 -0.96
CA GLY A 53 -10.34 -12.40 -1.44
C GLY A 53 -9.79 -11.32 -0.53
N THR A 54 -8.86 -11.69 0.36
CA THR A 54 -8.06 -10.76 1.15
C THR A 54 -7.35 -9.79 0.21
N ALA A 55 -7.91 -8.60 0.04
CA ALA A 55 -7.21 -7.47 -0.56
C ALA A 55 -5.94 -7.24 0.27
N SER A 56 -4.78 -7.38 -0.38
CA SER A 56 -3.47 -7.04 0.19
C SER A 56 -3.39 -5.53 0.38
N ILE A 57 -3.95 -5.03 1.48
CA ILE A 57 -3.73 -3.67 1.96
C ILE A 57 -2.34 -3.68 2.62
N ILE A 58 -1.31 -3.32 1.85
CA ILE A 58 0.03 -3.07 2.38
C ILE A 58 -0.03 -1.73 3.11
N ALA A 59 -0.10 -1.77 4.45
CA ALA A 59 -0.01 -0.60 5.31
C ALA A 59 1.46 -0.15 5.41
N ASN A 60 1.98 0.54 4.39
CA ASN A 60 3.27 1.22 4.48
C ASN A 60 3.10 2.54 5.24
N ASN A 61 3.36 2.53 6.54
CA ASN A 61 3.64 3.74 7.32
C ASN A 61 5.04 4.25 6.93
N GLY A 62 5.08 5.12 5.93
CA GLY A 62 6.32 5.74 5.46
C GLY A 62 6.02 6.95 4.58
N GLY A 63 5.29 7.93 5.13
CA GLY A 63 5.01 9.22 4.49
C GLY A 63 5.24 10.33 5.51
N THR A 64 6.19 11.19 5.19
CA THR A 64 6.74 12.27 6.02
C THR A 64 5.70 13.29 6.46
N SER A 65 5.92 13.79 7.67
CA SER A 65 5.26 14.94 8.28
C SER A 65 5.40 16.19 7.41
N ASP A 66 4.31 16.62 6.77
CA ASP A 66 4.11 18.01 6.39
C ASP A 66 2.74 18.46 6.92
N GLU A 67 2.81 19.34 7.92
CA GLU A 67 1.69 20.01 8.56
C GLU A 67 1.02 20.96 7.56
N ASN A 68 -0.18 20.66 7.08
CA ASN A 68 -1.12 21.68 6.62
C ASN A 68 -2.56 21.17 6.77
N ASN A 69 -3.31 21.87 7.63
CA ASN A 69 -4.73 21.67 7.87
C ASN A 69 -5.52 21.71 6.56
N THR A 70 -5.95 20.55 6.09
CA THR A 70 -7.08 20.43 5.19
C THR A 70 -7.91 19.26 5.69
N GLU A 71 -9.09 19.60 6.22
CA GLU A 71 -10.12 18.67 6.63
C GLU A 71 -10.52 17.81 5.42
N MET A 72 -9.86 16.66 5.27
CA MET A 72 -10.25 15.64 4.32
C MET A 72 -10.52 14.37 5.12
N GLU A 73 -11.80 14.15 5.41
CA GLU A 73 -12.36 12.90 5.89
C GLU A 73 -12.02 11.77 4.90
N ASN A 74 -10.86 11.17 5.04
CA ASN A 74 -10.58 9.82 4.55
C ASN A 74 -9.50 9.14 5.39
N SER A 75 -9.64 9.24 6.71
CA SER A 75 -9.24 8.09 7.52
C SER A 75 -10.26 7.02 7.18
N THR A 76 -9.86 5.99 6.45
CA THR A 76 -10.64 4.76 6.32
C THR A 76 -11.00 4.30 7.73
N ILE A 77 -12.22 4.63 8.15
CA ILE A 77 -12.81 4.28 9.43
C ILE A 77 -13.01 2.77 9.38
N GLN A 78 -11.93 2.01 9.64
CA GLN A 78 -12.12 0.74 10.30
C GLN A 78 -12.57 1.12 11.70
N ASP A 79 -13.89 1.10 11.92
CA ASP A 79 -14.54 1.24 13.21
C ASP A 79 -13.68 0.54 14.29
N LYS A 80 -12.86 1.31 15.02
CA LYS A 80 -11.90 0.75 16.00
C LYS A 80 -12.62 -0.06 17.08
N SER A 81 -13.90 0.24 17.29
CA SER A 81 -14.82 -0.51 18.14
C SER A 81 -15.09 -1.93 17.61
N LYS A 82 -15.37 -2.08 16.31
CA LYS A 82 -15.62 -3.38 15.68
C LYS A 82 -14.34 -4.21 15.52
N LEU A 83 -13.20 -3.56 15.27
CA LEU A 83 -11.91 -4.26 15.11
C LEU A 83 -11.43 -4.88 16.43
N LYS A 84 -11.55 -4.14 17.55
CA LYS A 84 -11.21 -4.67 18.88
C LYS A 84 -12.11 -5.86 19.30
N GLN A 85 -13.37 -5.87 18.88
CA GLN A 85 -14.31 -6.96 19.19
C GLN A 85 -14.07 -8.21 18.33
N LEU A 86 -13.60 -8.05 17.07
CA LEU A 86 -13.26 -9.19 16.22
C LEU A 86 -12.05 -9.99 16.73
N GLU A 87 -11.02 -9.33 17.28
CA GLU A 87 -9.82 -10.02 17.76
C GLU A 87 -10.06 -10.92 18.99
N THR A 88 -11.06 -10.59 19.82
CA THR A 88 -11.44 -11.42 20.98
C THR A 88 -12.38 -12.56 20.62
N SER A 89 -13.15 -12.42 19.53
CA SER A 89 -14.09 -13.45 19.06
C SER A 89 -13.44 -14.52 18.17
N ARG A 90 -12.26 -14.27 17.60
CA ARG A 90 -11.58 -15.24 16.73
C ARG A 90 -10.70 -16.18 17.54
N TYR A 91 -10.75 -17.46 17.18
CA TYR A 91 -9.87 -18.51 17.72
C TYR A 91 -8.88 -18.95 16.65
N PHE A 92 -7.62 -19.17 17.08
CA PHE A 92 -6.52 -19.64 16.24
C PHE A 92 -6.01 -20.97 16.80
N GLN A 93 -5.73 -21.93 15.92
CA GLN A 93 -5.13 -23.19 16.34
C GLN A 93 -3.64 -23.00 16.61
N CYS A 94 -3.20 -23.32 17.83
CA CYS A 94 -1.79 -23.34 18.17
C CYS A 94 -1.15 -24.61 17.60
N LEU A 95 -0.29 -24.47 16.58
CA LEU A 95 0.41 -25.60 15.96
C LEU A 95 1.43 -26.29 16.89
N ASN A 96 1.79 -25.66 18.01
CA ASN A 96 2.72 -26.26 18.97
C ASN A 96 2.04 -27.24 19.94
N CYS A 97 0.77 -27.03 20.29
CA CYS A 97 0.06 -27.91 21.25
C CYS A 97 -1.34 -28.38 20.78
N GLY A 98 -1.75 -28.02 19.56
CA GLY A 98 -3.04 -28.40 18.97
C GLY A 98 -4.27 -27.67 19.54
N ARG A 99 -4.11 -26.83 20.56
CA ARG A 99 -5.24 -26.14 21.22
C ARG A 99 -5.71 -24.93 20.41
N ASN A 100 -7.03 -24.72 20.36
CA ASN A 100 -7.63 -23.49 19.83
C ASN A 100 -7.60 -22.38 20.89
N ILE A 101 -7.01 -21.24 20.56
CA ILE A 101 -6.74 -20.14 21.48
C ILE A 101 -7.36 -18.85 20.93
N ALA A 102 -8.09 -18.12 21.75
CA ALA A 102 -8.64 -16.82 21.37
C ALA A 102 -7.51 -15.83 21.00
N GLY A 103 -7.72 -15.00 19.96
CA GLY A 103 -6.73 -14.05 19.44
C GLY A 103 -6.12 -13.16 20.51
N GLY A 104 -6.96 -12.57 21.36
CA GLY A 104 -6.50 -11.74 22.48
C GLY A 104 -5.66 -12.47 23.55
N ARG A 105 -5.59 -13.81 23.55
CA ARG A 105 -4.79 -14.63 24.47
C ARG A 105 -3.64 -15.35 23.77
N PHE A 106 -3.50 -15.23 22.45
CA PHE A 106 -2.55 -15.98 21.65
C PHE A 106 -1.09 -15.68 22.05
N ALA A 107 -0.75 -14.40 22.24
CA ALA A 107 0.61 -14.00 22.66
C ALA A 107 1.01 -14.59 24.02
N SER A 108 0.15 -14.46 25.05
CA SER A 108 0.40 -15.01 26.38
C SER A 108 0.46 -16.54 26.38
N HIS A 109 -0.34 -17.18 25.53
CA HIS A 109 -0.28 -18.62 25.33
C HIS A 109 1.06 -19.07 24.72
N ILE A 110 1.55 -18.40 23.66
CA ILE A 110 2.80 -18.77 22.98
C ILE A 110 3.98 -18.82 23.95
N SER A 111 4.16 -17.78 24.78
CA SER A 111 5.27 -17.73 25.75
C SER A 111 5.27 -18.97 26.65
N LYS A 112 4.14 -19.28 27.29
CA LYS A 112 4.01 -20.45 28.18
C LYS A 112 4.07 -21.79 27.44
N CYS A 113 3.51 -21.85 26.24
CA CYS A 113 3.41 -23.07 25.46
C CYS A 113 4.78 -23.50 24.90
N LEU A 114 5.60 -22.55 24.47
CA LEU A 114 6.96 -22.81 24.00
C LEU A 114 7.92 -23.14 25.15
N GLU A 115 7.76 -22.50 26.31
CA GLU A 115 8.55 -22.83 27.51
C GLU A 115 8.36 -24.27 27.97
N ARG A 116 7.13 -24.80 27.92
CA ARG A 116 6.82 -26.17 28.36
C ARG A 116 7.41 -27.26 27.44
N LYS A 117 7.65 -26.97 26.17
CA LYS A 117 8.25 -27.92 25.20
C LYS A 117 9.79 -27.92 25.23
N ARG A 118 10.42 -26.94 25.89
CA ARG A 118 11.89 -26.87 26.04
C ARG A 118 12.44 -27.69 27.21
N LYS A 119 11.58 -28.46 27.88
CA LYS A 119 11.94 -29.51 28.85
C LYS A 119 11.60 -30.86 28.24
#